data_AF-A0A093RGK4-F1
#
_entry.id   AF-A0A093RGK4-F1
#
_cell.length_a   1.000
_cell.length_b   1.000
_cell.length_c   1.000
_cell.angle_alpha   90.00
_cell.angle_beta   90.00
_cell.angle_gamma   90.00
#
_symmetry.space_group_name_H-M   'P 1'
#
loop_
_entity.id
_entity.type
_entity.pdbx_description
1 polymer ?
#
loop_
_entity_poly.entity_id
_entity_poly.type
_entity_poly.pdbx_seq_one_letter_code
_entity_poly.pdbx_strand_id
1 'polypeptide(L)'
;QEKLTFLHTLYQRLVAGCVLIKQPEGILDRFSWSELRAVLQENVDALILDLNRANEKISHLEYVCKNKSDTMKELQQSQEDAFSKMAKQMKAQESSWQKEKKYLEQQYSGLLGEVHARAQEYQKTAEKTKEKIYVLEKRREKFAFENVSLKNTLMEVQKEHSSLLAACALLAGALYPLYGRSCAMSSQRDLLQDQVNIYELVNQEIRTLVHALSDVEENNQDEAKLMKRKFKGLICVFRRGVIAVLAANRLKILARSSSSLFSWVNSFKEGIGILVCIGDSKGKHNLSSHEEEQIHCVEALSWFTSSNLRAAIISSVTELQDVVNKTDPKPWLSGHSLVSAARNSFSKLMNKLNVIMETVPLESNRSITSLEKDSLVQRLAHGLHKINTQALEGGFYDRLPIMKNIAFLQKQIFEFTQRLHTAEVERRSLRLKLAELKWNFSEMKKEADKARSLQEQLNMFKQSKLITHERFESAWEELNNALHREHQAQVLLNEQAQHLQELNNKLELHSSEEADKNQILSETVKRLSEAKMELRRKDQSLRQLNRLLTQLEQDKRRLKESIRDAESALCMAAK
;
A
#
# COMPACT_ATOMS: atom_id res chain seq x y z
N GLN A 1 105.36 88.35 142.75
CA GLN A 1 104.86 87.02 143.18
C GLN A 1 103.61 86.54 142.44
N GLU A 2 102.59 87.39 142.17
CA GLU A 2 101.27 86.96 141.62
C GLU A 2 101.26 86.27 140.24
N LYS A 3 102.26 86.53 139.39
CA LYS A 3 102.31 85.90 138.05
C LYS A 3 102.71 84.43 138.10
N LEU A 4 103.55 84.03 139.07
CA LEU A 4 104.06 82.66 139.20
C LEU A 4 102.97 81.70 139.69
N THR A 5 102.12 82.16 140.61
CA THR A 5 101.00 81.39 141.14
C THR A 5 99.97 81.07 140.07
N PHE A 6 99.63 82.02 139.17
CA PHE A 6 98.68 81.80 138.06
C PHE A 6 99.14 80.71 137.09
N LEU A 7 100.40 80.74 136.67
CA LEU A 7 100.94 79.74 135.75
C LEU A 7 101.06 78.36 136.39
N HIS A 8 101.38 78.29 137.68
CA HIS A 8 101.35 77.04 138.42
C HIS A 8 99.93 76.48 138.59
N THR A 9 98.92 77.34 138.81
CA THR A 9 97.50 76.90 138.82
C THR A 9 97.02 76.47 137.45
N LEU A 10 97.45 77.14 136.37
CA LEU A 10 97.12 76.77 134.99
C LEU A 10 97.72 75.41 134.63
N TYR A 11 99.00 75.20 134.99
CA TYR A 11 99.67 73.91 134.84
C TYR A 11 98.95 72.80 135.60
N GLN A 12 98.60 72.98 136.89
CA GLN A 12 97.84 71.98 137.65
C GLN A 12 96.46 71.68 137.04
N ARG A 13 95.77 72.68 136.48
CA ARG A 13 94.49 72.45 135.78
C ARG A 13 94.68 71.68 134.48
N LEU A 14 95.76 71.91 133.74
CA LEU A 14 96.09 71.18 132.52
C LEU A 14 96.51 69.73 132.80
N VAL A 15 97.22 69.48 133.91
CA VAL A 15 97.49 68.12 134.43
C VAL A 15 96.17 67.43 134.79
N ALA A 16 95.31 68.09 135.58
CA ALA A 16 94.05 67.53 136.06
C ALA A 16 93.03 67.27 134.94
N GLY A 17 93.09 68.03 133.84
CA GLY A 17 92.28 67.81 132.64
C GLY A 17 92.86 66.75 131.68
N CYS A 18 93.97 66.08 132.02
CA CYS A 18 94.70 65.15 131.15
C CYS A 18 95.07 65.74 129.77
N VAL A 19 95.33 67.05 129.71
CA VAL A 19 95.61 67.79 128.46
C VAL A 19 97.11 67.90 128.18
N LEU A 20 97.97 67.44 129.11
CA LEU A 20 99.42 67.45 128.93
C LEU A 20 99.88 66.23 128.12
N ILE A 21 100.52 66.51 126.99
CA ILE A 21 101.06 65.54 126.04
C ILE A 21 102.41 64.98 126.55
N LYS A 22 103.12 65.72 127.42
CA LYS A 22 104.30 65.25 128.17
C LYS A 22 104.34 65.80 129.60
N GLN A 23 104.54 64.94 130.60
CA GLN A 23 104.83 65.34 131.99
C GLN A 23 106.31 65.71 132.13
N PRO A 24 106.68 66.87 132.70
CA PRO A 24 108.07 67.18 133.04
C PRO A 24 108.50 66.44 134.32
N GLU A 25 109.54 65.61 134.19
CA GLU A 25 110.22 64.92 135.29
C GLU A 25 111.06 65.93 136.10
N GLY A 26 110.63 66.31 137.31
CA GLY A 26 111.47 67.12 138.19
C GLY A 26 110.88 67.38 139.59
N ILE A 27 111.69 67.18 140.64
CA ILE A 27 111.34 67.37 142.06
C ILE A 27 111.02 68.85 142.37
N LEU A 28 109.74 69.19 142.22
CA LEU A 28 108.82 69.99 143.06
C LEU A 28 109.25 71.21 143.90
N ASP A 29 110.43 71.83 143.79
CA ASP A 29 110.68 73.01 144.66
C ASP A 29 111.24 74.29 144.05
N ARG A 30 111.69 74.31 142.79
CA ARG A 30 112.05 75.58 142.10
C ARG A 30 111.90 75.50 140.58
N PHE A 31 110.68 75.59 140.06
CA PHE A 31 110.52 75.89 138.63
C PHE A 31 110.88 77.36 138.38
N SER A 32 111.83 77.58 137.49
CA SER A 32 112.08 78.91 136.96
C SER A 32 110.95 79.31 136.00
N TRP A 33 110.62 80.61 135.94
CA TRP A 33 109.59 81.15 135.04
C TRP A 33 109.78 80.70 133.56
N SER A 34 111.02 80.49 133.14
CA SER A 34 111.39 80.00 131.81
C SER A 34 110.95 78.58 131.53
N GLU A 35 111.08 77.65 132.48
CA GLU A 35 110.80 76.22 132.28
C GLU A 35 109.30 75.96 132.17
N LEU A 36 108.50 76.57 133.06
CA LEU A 36 107.04 76.38 133.03
C LEU A 36 106.40 76.98 131.78
N ARG A 37 106.98 78.07 131.26
CA ARG A 37 106.58 78.68 129.98
C ARG A 37 106.94 77.76 128.80
N ALA A 38 108.11 77.14 128.80
CA ALA A 38 108.54 76.23 127.74
C ALA A 38 107.65 74.97 127.65
N VAL A 39 107.34 74.33 128.78
CA VAL A 39 106.47 73.14 128.82
C VAL A 39 105.04 73.47 128.35
N LEU A 40 104.50 74.62 128.76
CA LEU A 40 103.18 75.05 128.29
C LEU A 40 103.20 75.41 126.80
N GLN A 41 104.27 76.03 126.31
CA GLN A 41 104.44 76.36 124.90
C GLN A 41 104.52 75.09 124.03
N GLU A 42 105.32 74.09 124.40
CA GLU A 42 105.43 72.82 123.66
C GLU A 42 104.11 72.04 123.59
N ASN A 43 103.36 71.99 124.70
CA ASN A 43 102.05 71.33 124.72
C ASN A 43 101.03 72.08 123.85
N VAL A 44 101.06 73.41 123.87
CA VAL A 44 100.22 74.23 122.98
C VAL A 44 100.61 74.01 121.51
N ASP A 45 101.90 73.99 121.20
CA ASP A 45 102.40 73.79 119.83
C ASP A 45 102.05 72.38 119.30
N ALA A 46 102.13 71.34 120.14
CA ALA A 46 101.74 69.98 119.79
C ALA A 46 100.22 69.83 119.56
N LEU A 47 99.40 70.46 120.42
CA LEU A 47 97.94 70.50 120.22
C LEU A 47 97.56 71.27 118.95
N ILE A 48 98.26 72.35 118.64
CA ILE A 48 98.07 73.09 117.38
C ILE A 48 98.42 72.20 116.18
N LEU A 49 99.50 71.41 116.27
CA LEU A 49 99.92 70.47 115.22
C LEU A 49 98.90 69.35 114.99
N ASP A 50 98.39 68.74 116.07
CA ASP A 50 97.37 67.70 115.99
C ASP A 50 96.02 68.25 115.51
N LEU A 51 95.65 69.46 115.94
CA LEU A 51 94.48 70.17 115.44
C LEU A 51 94.61 70.44 113.94
N ASN A 52 95.76 70.93 113.48
CA ASN A 52 96.02 71.17 112.05
C ASN A 52 95.95 69.86 111.24
N ARG A 53 96.54 68.77 111.74
CA ARG A 53 96.46 67.45 111.10
C ARG A 53 95.04 66.88 111.08
N ALA A 54 94.26 67.08 112.14
CA ALA A 54 92.86 66.70 112.17
C ALA A 54 92.04 67.53 111.18
N ASN A 55 92.33 68.83 111.08
CA ASN A 55 91.68 69.74 110.14
C ASN A 55 91.99 69.35 108.68
N GLU A 56 93.24 69.00 108.37
CA GLU A 56 93.63 68.45 107.06
C GLU A 56 92.90 67.14 106.72
N LYS A 57 92.76 66.24 107.69
CA LYS A 57 91.98 65.00 107.52
C LYS A 57 90.50 65.28 107.29
N ILE A 58 89.92 66.24 108.00
CA ILE A 58 88.54 66.68 107.81
C ILE A 58 88.39 67.26 106.41
N SER A 59 89.27 68.17 105.97
CA SER A 59 89.24 68.73 104.62
C SER A 59 89.38 67.65 103.53
N HIS A 60 90.24 66.64 103.73
CA HIS A 60 90.34 65.51 102.80
C HIS A 60 89.08 64.64 102.79
N LEU A 61 88.49 64.34 103.97
CA LEU A 61 87.25 63.58 104.05
C LEU A 61 86.07 64.34 103.46
N GLU A 62 85.97 65.64 103.67
CA GLU A 62 84.99 66.51 103.03
C GLU A 62 85.15 66.48 101.51
N TYR A 63 86.38 66.58 101.00
CA TYR A 63 86.67 66.45 99.58
C TYR A 63 86.27 65.06 99.03
N VAL A 64 86.63 63.97 99.71
CA VAL A 64 86.27 62.60 99.29
C VAL A 64 84.76 62.38 99.36
N CYS A 65 84.08 62.86 100.40
CA CYS A 65 82.63 62.78 100.54
C CYS A 65 81.93 63.59 99.45
N LYS A 66 82.43 64.79 99.12
CA LYS A 66 81.93 65.60 98.01
C LYS A 66 82.11 64.89 96.67
N ASN A 67 83.30 64.37 96.37
CA ASN A 67 83.56 63.61 95.15
C ASN A 67 82.69 62.34 95.06
N LYS A 68 82.50 61.60 96.16
CA LYS A 68 81.60 60.43 96.19
C LYS A 68 80.13 60.83 95.97
N SER A 69 79.70 61.93 96.57
CA SER A 69 78.37 62.50 96.33
C SER A 69 78.18 62.88 94.86
N ASP A 70 79.16 63.55 94.27
CA ASP A 70 79.09 64.03 92.89
C ASP A 70 79.12 62.86 91.89
N THR A 71 80.00 61.87 92.09
CA THR A 71 79.99 60.62 91.28
C THR A 71 78.71 59.80 91.46
N MET A 72 78.12 59.75 92.66
CA MET A 72 76.83 59.09 92.89
C MET A 72 75.69 59.80 92.14
N LYS A 73 75.68 61.14 92.13
CA LYS A 73 74.71 61.92 91.35
C LYS A 73 74.88 61.69 89.85
N GLU A 74 76.11 61.68 89.34
CA GLU A 74 76.39 61.38 87.94
C GLU A 74 75.96 59.96 87.56
N LEU A 75 76.22 58.96 88.41
CA LEU A 75 75.78 57.57 88.20
C LEU A 75 74.25 57.47 88.21
N GLN A 76 73.59 58.10 89.18
CA GLN A 76 72.13 58.11 89.27
C GLN A 76 71.51 58.78 88.04
N GLN A 77 72.06 59.92 87.61
CA GLN A 77 71.60 60.63 86.42
C GLN A 77 71.82 59.80 85.15
N SER A 78 72.98 59.15 85.01
CA SER A 78 73.26 58.24 83.89
C SER A 78 72.31 57.04 83.88
N GLN A 79 71.98 56.48 85.05
CA GLN A 79 71.02 55.38 85.18
C GLN A 79 69.59 55.81 84.84
N GLU A 80 69.14 56.97 85.34
CA GLU A 80 67.85 57.56 85.00
C GLU A 80 67.75 57.85 83.50
N ASP A 81 68.81 58.39 82.89
CA ASP A 81 68.89 58.63 81.45
C ASP A 81 68.83 57.32 80.65
N ALA A 82 69.55 56.28 81.08
CA ALA A 82 69.52 54.96 80.46
C ALA A 82 68.12 54.31 80.54
N PHE A 83 67.46 54.36 81.70
CA PHE A 83 66.10 53.86 81.86
C PHE A 83 65.08 54.67 81.07
N SER A 84 65.23 56.00 81.02
CA SER A 84 64.34 56.85 80.21
C SER A 84 64.48 56.54 78.71
N LYS A 85 65.71 56.27 78.25
CA LYS A 85 66.00 55.88 76.87
C LYS A 85 65.45 54.48 76.56
N MET A 86 65.65 53.52 77.46
CA MET A 86 65.11 52.17 77.33
C MET A 86 63.56 52.17 77.33
N ALA A 87 62.92 52.94 78.20
CA ALA A 87 61.47 53.09 78.23
C ALA A 87 60.92 53.71 76.93
N LYS A 88 61.62 54.71 76.37
CA LYS A 88 61.27 55.29 75.05
C LYS A 88 61.40 54.25 73.93
N GLN A 89 62.48 53.46 73.91
CA GLN A 89 62.67 52.39 72.93
C GLN A 89 61.60 51.29 73.05
N MET A 90 61.28 50.86 74.29
CA MET A 90 60.26 49.86 74.55
C MET A 90 58.87 50.33 74.10
N LYS A 91 58.51 51.59 74.37
CA LYS A 91 57.27 52.20 73.85
C LYS A 91 57.24 52.27 72.33
N ALA A 92 58.37 52.63 71.70
CA ALA A 92 58.47 52.64 70.24
C ALA A 92 58.26 51.25 69.65
N GLN A 93 58.89 50.23 70.24
CA GLN A 93 58.76 48.83 69.84
C GLN A 93 57.34 48.28 70.05
N GLU A 94 56.71 48.58 71.19
CA GLU A 94 55.31 48.22 71.44
C GLU A 94 54.38 48.86 70.39
N SER A 95 54.61 50.14 70.08
CA SER A 95 53.83 50.84 69.06
C SER A 95 54.04 50.26 67.66
N SER A 96 55.24 49.78 67.31
CA SER A 96 55.48 49.09 66.04
C SER A 96 54.78 47.74 65.98
N TRP A 97 54.83 46.95 67.06
CA TRP A 97 54.12 45.67 67.13
C TRP A 97 52.60 45.82 67.12
N GLN A 98 52.05 46.84 67.77
CA GLN A 98 50.61 47.14 67.70
C GLN A 98 50.19 47.56 66.29
N LYS A 99 51.01 48.30 65.56
CA LYS A 99 50.75 48.64 64.15
C LYS A 99 50.77 47.40 63.27
N GLU A 100 51.77 46.55 63.41
CA GLU A 100 51.91 45.31 62.64
C GLU A 100 50.77 44.33 62.95
N LYS A 101 50.42 44.16 64.23
CA LYS A 101 49.26 43.36 64.66
C LYS A 101 47.97 43.85 64.01
N LYS A 102 47.69 45.16 64.08
CA LYS A 102 46.49 45.75 63.46
C LYS A 102 46.48 45.55 61.94
N TYR A 103 47.62 45.70 61.27
CA TYR A 103 47.75 45.45 59.84
C TYR A 103 47.44 44.00 59.50
N LEU A 104 48.04 43.04 60.22
CA LEU A 104 47.78 41.61 60.03
C LEU A 104 46.32 41.24 60.30
N GLU A 105 45.73 41.73 61.39
CA GLU A 105 44.31 41.52 61.70
C GLU A 105 43.39 42.06 60.58
N GLN A 106 43.73 43.22 60.00
CA GLN A 106 42.99 43.79 58.88
C GLN A 106 43.16 42.97 57.59
N GLN A 107 44.37 42.48 57.31
CA GLN A 107 44.62 41.58 56.18
C GLN A 107 43.89 40.25 56.32
N TYR A 108 43.97 39.61 57.49
CA TYR A 108 43.28 38.35 57.75
C TYR A 108 41.76 38.50 57.72
N SER A 109 41.21 39.58 58.26
CA SER A 109 39.77 39.85 58.18
C SER A 109 39.30 40.09 56.74
N GLY A 110 40.08 40.79 55.93
CA GLY A 110 39.82 40.94 54.49
C GLY A 110 39.83 39.59 53.77
N LEU A 111 40.87 38.79 53.97
CA LEU A 111 41.01 37.46 53.36
C LEU A 111 39.88 36.50 53.80
N LEU A 112 39.51 36.51 55.08
CA LEU A 112 38.37 35.74 55.59
C LEU A 112 37.05 36.17 54.92
N GLY A 113 36.85 37.47 54.73
CA GLY A 113 35.70 38.02 54.01
C GLY A 113 35.62 37.53 52.56
N GLU A 114 36.74 37.58 51.84
CA GLU A 114 36.82 37.07 50.46
C GLU A 114 36.55 35.57 50.36
N VAL A 115 37.16 34.77 51.25
CA VAL A 115 36.94 33.32 51.31
C VAL A 115 35.48 33.02 51.62
N HIS A 116 34.87 33.76 52.56
CA HIS A 116 33.46 33.60 52.89
C HIS A 116 32.54 33.96 51.71
N ALA A 117 32.81 35.05 51.00
CA ALA A 117 32.06 35.45 49.82
C ALA A 117 32.13 34.39 48.71
N ARG A 118 33.33 33.89 48.40
CA ARG A 118 33.52 32.80 47.42
C ARG A 118 32.81 31.51 47.85
N ALA A 119 32.89 31.14 49.12
CA ALA A 119 32.19 29.97 49.64
C ALA A 119 30.67 30.09 49.47
N GLN A 120 30.10 31.27 49.74
CA GLN A 120 28.67 31.53 49.52
C GLN A 120 28.29 31.47 48.03
N GLU A 121 29.12 31.98 47.12
CA GLU A 121 28.87 31.87 45.68
C GLU A 121 28.89 30.42 45.19
N TYR A 122 29.86 29.62 45.65
CA TYR A 122 29.91 28.19 45.33
C TYR A 122 28.71 27.45 45.89
N GLN A 123 28.26 27.78 47.10
CA GLN A 123 27.06 27.19 47.69
C GLN A 123 25.82 27.51 46.85
N LYS A 124 25.58 28.77 46.49
CA LYS A 124 24.46 29.17 45.63
C LYS A 124 24.50 28.47 44.27
N THR A 125 25.69 28.34 43.70
CA THR A 125 25.88 27.65 42.42
C THR A 125 25.60 26.16 42.54
N ALA A 126 26.04 25.52 43.63
CA ALA A 126 25.80 24.11 43.92
C ALA A 126 24.30 23.82 44.18
N GLU A 127 23.58 24.71 44.87
CA GLU A 127 22.14 24.60 45.06
C GLU A 127 21.40 24.72 43.71
N LYS A 128 21.78 25.70 42.89
CA LYS A 128 21.21 25.88 41.54
C LYS A 128 21.50 24.69 40.61
N THR A 129 22.68 24.08 40.69
CA THR A 129 22.99 22.88 39.89
C THR A 129 22.25 21.66 40.40
N LYS A 130 22.09 21.51 41.72
CA LYS A 130 21.29 20.45 42.34
C LYS A 130 19.82 20.51 41.89
N GLU A 131 19.21 21.69 41.87
CA GLU A 131 17.85 21.89 41.36
C GLU A 131 17.72 21.52 39.88
N LYS A 132 18.69 21.94 39.04
CA LYS A 132 18.72 21.57 37.62
C LYS A 132 18.83 20.07 37.42
N ILE A 133 19.68 19.38 38.20
CA ILE A 133 19.83 17.92 38.14
C ILE A 133 18.50 17.25 38.50
N TYR A 134 17.83 17.69 39.57
CA TYR A 134 16.53 17.14 39.96
C TYR A 134 15.46 17.29 38.86
N VAL A 135 15.40 18.44 38.18
CA VAL A 135 14.48 18.63 37.05
C VAL A 135 14.83 17.72 35.86
N LEU A 136 16.12 17.53 35.57
CA LEU A 136 16.58 16.63 34.51
C LEU A 136 16.30 15.16 34.83
N GLU A 137 16.46 14.74 36.09
CA GLU A 137 16.13 13.39 36.56
C GLU A 137 14.64 13.10 36.38
N LYS A 138 13.75 14.01 36.82
CA LYS A 138 12.30 13.88 36.57
C LYS A 138 11.96 13.77 35.10
N ARG A 139 12.61 14.57 34.24
CA ARG A 139 12.40 14.51 32.79
C ARG A 139 12.89 13.18 32.21
N ARG A 140 14.03 12.67 32.69
CA ARG A 140 14.57 11.36 32.30
C ARG A 140 13.63 10.22 32.68
N GLU A 141 13.07 10.24 33.89
CA GLU A 141 12.07 9.26 34.34
C GLU A 141 10.82 9.29 33.46
N LYS A 142 10.32 10.50 33.15
CA LYS A 142 9.18 10.67 32.22
C LYS A 142 9.48 10.10 30.84
N PHE A 143 10.63 10.41 30.25
CA PHE A 143 11.02 9.85 28.95
C PHE A 143 11.23 8.34 29.00
N ALA A 144 11.73 7.78 30.11
CA ALA A 144 11.86 6.33 30.27
C ALA A 144 10.48 5.66 30.27
N PHE A 145 9.49 6.24 30.96
CA PHE A 145 8.11 5.77 30.95
C PHE A 145 7.48 5.85 29.54
N GLU A 146 7.63 6.99 28.86
CA GLU A 146 7.12 7.18 27.50
C GLU A 146 7.76 6.20 26.52
N ASN A 147 9.07 5.93 26.63
CA ASN A 147 9.76 4.97 25.78
C ASN A 147 9.26 3.53 26.00
N VAL A 148 9.04 3.11 27.25
CA VAL A 148 8.42 1.79 27.54
C VAL A 148 7.01 1.71 26.97
N SER A 149 6.20 2.76 27.12
CA SER A 149 4.85 2.84 26.56
C SER A 149 4.86 2.72 25.03
N LEU A 150 5.71 3.51 24.34
CA LEU A 150 5.85 3.47 22.89
C LEU A 150 6.38 2.13 22.38
N LYS A 151 7.29 1.49 23.11
CA LYS A 151 7.78 0.15 22.77
C LYS A 151 6.66 -0.89 22.86
N ASN A 152 5.82 -0.80 23.88
CA ASN A 152 4.68 -1.69 24.05
C ASN A 152 3.64 -1.51 22.94
N THR A 153 3.29 -0.27 22.59
CA THR A 153 2.34 -0.01 21.48
C THR A 153 2.91 -0.45 20.14
N LEU A 154 4.21 -0.26 19.89
CA LEU A 154 4.86 -0.75 18.67
C LEU A 154 4.82 -2.28 18.56
N MET A 155 5.11 -2.99 19.66
CA MET A 155 5.02 -4.47 19.69
C MET A 155 3.59 -4.95 19.44
N GLU A 156 2.59 -4.25 19.99
CA GLU A 156 1.17 -4.55 19.76
C GLU A 156 0.81 -4.37 18.28
N VAL A 157 1.13 -3.22 17.68
CA VAL A 157 0.88 -2.95 16.25
C VAL A 157 1.58 -3.96 15.34
N GLN A 158 2.81 -4.36 15.66
CA GLN A 158 3.54 -5.38 14.90
C GLN A 158 2.83 -6.75 14.97
N LYS A 159 2.29 -7.12 16.13
CA LYS A 159 1.50 -8.34 16.31
C LYS A 159 0.18 -8.27 15.53
N GLU A 160 -0.50 -7.12 15.54
CA GLU A 160 -1.71 -6.90 14.74
C GLU A 160 -1.41 -7.02 13.25
N HIS A 161 -0.37 -6.35 12.75
CA HIS A 161 0.01 -6.37 11.34
C HIS A 161 0.37 -7.78 10.85
N SER A 162 1.18 -8.50 11.61
CA SER A 162 1.52 -9.89 11.29
C SER A 162 0.30 -10.82 11.33
N SER A 163 -0.69 -10.55 12.20
CA SER A 163 -1.93 -11.35 12.29
C SER A 163 -2.79 -11.12 11.05
N LEU A 164 -2.95 -9.85 10.68
CA LEU A 164 -3.69 -9.43 9.51
C LEU A 164 -3.05 -9.98 8.23
N LEU A 165 -1.73 -9.90 8.10
CA LEU A 165 -1.01 -10.47 6.96
C LEU A 165 -1.23 -11.98 6.84
N ALA A 166 -1.11 -12.72 7.95
CA ALA A 166 -1.34 -14.16 7.96
C ALA A 166 -2.80 -14.52 7.61
N ALA A 167 -3.78 -13.77 8.13
CA ALA A 167 -5.18 -13.93 7.75
C ALA A 167 -5.43 -13.64 6.26
N CYS A 168 -4.87 -12.55 5.73
CA CYS A 168 -4.93 -12.21 4.31
C CYS A 168 -4.29 -13.28 3.43
N ALA A 169 -3.15 -13.85 3.85
CA ALA A 169 -2.48 -14.94 3.13
C ALA A 169 -3.36 -16.20 3.09
N LEU A 170 -3.98 -16.59 4.20
CA LEU A 170 -4.89 -17.72 4.26
C LEU A 170 -6.15 -17.50 3.40
N LEU A 171 -6.75 -16.31 3.48
CA LEU A 171 -7.93 -15.96 2.68
C LEU A 171 -7.61 -15.86 1.19
N ALA A 172 -6.48 -15.27 0.80
CA ALA A 172 -6.03 -15.22 -0.59
C ALA A 172 -5.75 -16.63 -1.13
N GLY A 173 -5.11 -17.48 -0.34
CA GLY A 173 -4.86 -18.89 -0.65
C GLY A 173 -6.14 -19.71 -0.84
N ALA A 174 -7.25 -19.33 -0.19
CA ALA A 174 -8.56 -19.94 -0.39
C ALA A 174 -9.35 -19.33 -1.57
N LEU A 175 -9.32 -18.00 -1.69
CA LEU A 175 -10.09 -17.24 -2.69
C LEU A 175 -9.58 -17.51 -4.12
N TYR A 176 -8.26 -17.54 -4.32
CA TYR A 176 -7.70 -17.67 -5.68
C TYR A 176 -8.06 -19.02 -6.36
N PRO A 177 -7.94 -20.18 -5.69
CA PRO A 177 -8.44 -21.44 -6.25
C PRO A 177 -9.95 -21.46 -6.48
N LEU A 178 -10.74 -20.84 -5.59
CA LEU A 178 -12.18 -20.74 -5.77
C LEU A 178 -12.56 -19.88 -6.97
N TYR A 179 -11.86 -18.76 -7.17
CA TYR A 179 -12.00 -17.93 -8.35
C TYR A 179 -11.65 -18.70 -9.63
N GLY A 180 -10.53 -19.42 -9.66
CA GLY A 180 -10.15 -20.25 -10.80
C GLY A 180 -11.21 -21.32 -11.13
N ARG A 181 -11.78 -21.96 -10.11
CA ARG A 181 -12.91 -22.91 -10.28
C ARG A 181 -14.17 -22.22 -10.80
N SER A 182 -14.49 -21.02 -10.30
CA SER A 182 -15.63 -20.23 -10.77
C SER A 182 -15.49 -19.84 -12.24
N CYS A 183 -14.31 -19.37 -12.67
CA CYS A 183 -14.02 -19.08 -14.08
C CYS A 183 -14.15 -20.31 -14.98
N ALA A 184 -13.65 -21.47 -14.52
CA ALA A 184 -13.80 -22.73 -15.24
C ALA A 184 -15.27 -23.13 -15.38
N MET A 185 -16.06 -23.01 -14.30
CA MET A 185 -17.50 -23.27 -14.31
C MET A 185 -18.27 -22.30 -15.24
N SER A 186 -17.91 -21.01 -15.24
CA SER A 186 -18.48 -20.03 -16.16
C SER A 186 -18.18 -20.40 -17.62
N SER A 187 -16.95 -20.81 -17.91
CA SER A 187 -16.55 -21.25 -19.25
C SER A 187 -17.28 -22.53 -19.69
N GLN A 188 -17.49 -23.47 -18.76
CA GLN A 188 -18.29 -24.68 -19.01
C GLN A 188 -19.77 -24.34 -19.25
N ARG A 189 -20.34 -23.40 -18.48
CA ARG A 189 -21.70 -22.89 -18.70
C ARG A 189 -21.83 -22.29 -20.09
N ASP A 190 -20.90 -21.44 -20.51
CA ASP A 190 -20.95 -20.79 -21.82
C ASP A 190 -20.92 -21.81 -22.96
N LEU A 191 -20.03 -22.80 -22.87
CA LEU A 191 -19.97 -23.90 -23.84
C LEU A 191 -21.25 -24.75 -23.88
N LEU A 192 -21.87 -25.01 -22.73
CA LEU A 192 -23.15 -25.70 -22.65
C LEU A 192 -24.30 -24.85 -23.20
N GLN A 193 -24.29 -23.54 -22.94
CA GLN A 193 -25.27 -22.61 -23.49
C GLN A 193 -25.18 -22.56 -25.01
N ASP A 194 -23.98 -22.49 -25.57
CA ASP A 194 -23.75 -22.56 -27.02
C ASP A 194 -24.26 -23.90 -27.60
N GLN A 195 -24.05 -25.02 -26.89
CA GLN A 195 -24.60 -26.32 -27.30
C GLN A 195 -26.13 -26.33 -27.32
N VAL A 196 -26.78 -25.76 -26.30
CA VAL A 196 -28.24 -25.66 -26.23
C VAL A 196 -28.75 -24.78 -27.36
N ASN A 197 -28.13 -23.63 -27.59
CA ASN A 197 -28.52 -22.71 -28.66
C ASN A 197 -28.42 -23.38 -30.05
N ILE A 198 -27.34 -24.11 -30.32
CA ILE A 198 -27.17 -24.87 -31.58
C ILE A 198 -28.22 -25.97 -31.70
N TYR A 199 -28.52 -26.69 -30.62
CA TYR A 199 -29.54 -27.73 -30.61
C TYR A 199 -30.94 -27.18 -30.86
N GLU A 200 -31.27 -26.02 -30.27
CA GLU A 200 -32.54 -25.32 -30.52
C GLU A 200 -32.65 -24.89 -31.98
N LEU A 201 -31.59 -24.32 -32.56
CA LEU A 201 -31.54 -23.94 -33.97
C LEU A 201 -31.76 -25.14 -34.90
N VAL A 202 -31.05 -26.25 -34.66
CA VAL A 202 -31.21 -27.49 -35.43
C VAL A 202 -32.63 -28.05 -35.31
N ASN A 203 -33.21 -28.03 -34.12
CA ASN A 203 -34.60 -28.46 -33.93
C ASN A 203 -35.59 -27.58 -34.68
N GLN A 204 -35.35 -26.26 -34.75
CA GLN A 204 -36.17 -25.36 -35.55
C GLN A 204 -36.05 -25.68 -37.04
N GLU A 205 -34.83 -25.90 -37.57
CA GLU A 205 -34.63 -26.28 -38.98
C GLU A 205 -35.30 -27.61 -39.33
N ILE A 206 -35.21 -28.62 -38.45
CA ILE A 206 -35.90 -29.90 -38.63
C ILE A 206 -37.41 -29.69 -38.63
N ARG A 207 -37.96 -28.90 -37.70
CA ARG A 207 -39.40 -28.59 -37.68
C ARG A 207 -39.84 -27.90 -38.97
N THR A 208 -39.09 -26.92 -39.46
CA THR A 208 -39.38 -26.23 -40.72
C THR A 208 -39.34 -27.18 -41.91
N LEU A 209 -38.36 -28.09 -41.97
CA LEU A 209 -38.28 -29.11 -43.02
C LEU A 209 -39.45 -30.09 -42.97
N VAL A 210 -39.83 -30.55 -41.77
CA VAL A 210 -40.99 -31.43 -41.58
C VAL A 210 -42.28 -30.72 -42.00
N HIS A 211 -42.47 -29.45 -41.60
CA HIS A 211 -43.63 -28.66 -42.01
C HIS A 211 -43.67 -28.40 -43.53
N ALA A 212 -42.52 -28.24 -44.18
CA ALA A 212 -42.44 -28.07 -45.64
C ALA A 212 -42.71 -29.36 -46.42
N LEU A 213 -42.46 -30.53 -45.81
CA LEU A 213 -42.68 -31.85 -46.41
C LEU A 213 -44.02 -32.48 -46.07
N SER A 214 -44.66 -32.09 -44.95
CA SER A 214 -45.99 -32.56 -44.59
C SER A 214 -47.03 -31.66 -45.24
N ASP A 215 -47.73 -32.16 -46.25
CA ASP A 215 -49.02 -31.62 -46.65
C ASP A 215 -50.09 -32.53 -46.06
N VAL A 216 -51.05 -31.94 -45.35
CA VAL A 216 -52.24 -32.59 -44.74
C VAL A 216 -52.05 -33.27 -43.37
N GLU A 217 -52.98 -32.94 -42.48
CA GLU A 217 -53.30 -33.60 -41.21
C GLU A 217 -53.48 -35.12 -41.39
N GLU A 218 -52.43 -35.91 -41.14
CA GLU A 218 -52.57 -37.36 -41.02
C GLU A 218 -52.87 -37.78 -39.57
N ASN A 219 -54.17 -37.96 -39.35
CA ASN A 219 -54.84 -38.90 -38.44
C ASN A 219 -54.01 -39.56 -37.31
N ASN A 220 -54.43 -39.19 -36.10
CA ASN A 220 -54.05 -39.73 -34.80
C ASN A 220 -54.37 -41.22 -34.63
N GLN A 221 -53.53 -42.12 -35.16
CA GLN A 221 -53.59 -43.56 -34.78
C GLN A 221 -52.26 -44.15 -34.29
N ASP A 222 -51.12 -43.50 -34.54
CA ASP A 222 -49.81 -43.96 -34.05
C ASP A 222 -49.37 -43.35 -32.71
N GLU A 223 -50.21 -42.52 -32.08
CA GLU A 223 -49.88 -41.89 -30.80
C GLU A 223 -49.73 -42.92 -29.65
N ALA A 224 -50.53 -43.98 -29.62
CA ALA A 224 -50.58 -44.89 -28.47
C ALA A 224 -49.29 -45.71 -28.25
N LYS A 225 -48.56 -46.08 -29.32
CA LYS A 225 -47.25 -46.76 -29.21
C LYS A 225 -46.11 -45.77 -28.96
N LEU A 226 -46.20 -44.54 -29.47
CA LEU A 226 -45.25 -43.46 -29.19
C LEU A 226 -45.32 -42.98 -27.73
N MET A 227 -46.53 -42.92 -27.16
CA MET A 227 -46.79 -42.48 -25.78
C MET A 227 -46.04 -43.32 -24.74
N LYS A 228 -45.97 -44.66 -24.89
CA LYS A 228 -45.24 -45.54 -23.95
C LYS A 228 -43.72 -45.31 -23.93
N ARG A 229 -43.10 -44.92 -25.05
CA ARG A 229 -41.67 -44.49 -25.09
C ARG A 229 -41.50 -43.06 -24.57
N LYS A 230 -42.47 -42.16 -24.84
CA LYS A 230 -42.49 -40.79 -24.31
C LYS A 230 -42.53 -40.74 -22.77
N PHE A 231 -43.25 -41.63 -22.08
CA PHE A 231 -43.31 -41.62 -20.60
C PHE A 231 -41.95 -41.84 -19.90
N LYS A 232 -41.07 -42.71 -20.40
CA LYS A 232 -39.69 -42.83 -19.88
C LYS A 232 -38.85 -41.58 -20.16
N GLY A 233 -39.05 -40.95 -21.32
CA GLY A 233 -38.46 -39.66 -21.67
C GLY A 233 -38.96 -38.52 -20.78
N LEU A 234 -40.26 -38.48 -20.47
CA LEU A 234 -40.90 -37.49 -19.62
C LEU A 234 -40.42 -37.56 -18.17
N ILE A 235 -40.14 -38.75 -17.64
CA ILE A 235 -39.51 -38.91 -16.31
C ILE A 235 -38.09 -38.32 -16.32
N CYS A 236 -37.31 -38.53 -17.39
CA CYS A 236 -35.98 -37.93 -17.53
C CYS A 236 -36.04 -36.41 -17.70
N VAL A 237 -37.02 -35.90 -18.44
CA VAL A 237 -37.29 -34.45 -18.61
C VAL A 237 -37.74 -33.84 -17.28
N PHE A 238 -38.62 -34.51 -16.53
CA PHE A 238 -39.04 -34.09 -15.20
C PHE A 238 -37.86 -34.06 -14.22
N ARG A 239 -37.02 -35.11 -14.19
CA ARG A 239 -35.80 -35.13 -13.36
C ARG A 239 -34.83 -34.00 -13.74
N ARG A 240 -34.64 -33.73 -15.04
CA ARG A 240 -33.84 -32.60 -15.52
C ARG A 240 -34.45 -31.26 -15.09
N GLY A 241 -35.76 -31.11 -15.20
CA GLY A 241 -36.51 -29.92 -14.79
C GLY A 241 -36.41 -29.67 -13.29
N VAL A 242 -36.60 -30.71 -12.46
CA VAL A 242 -36.44 -30.62 -11.00
C VAL A 242 -35.01 -30.25 -10.62
N ILE A 243 -33.99 -30.82 -11.28
CA ILE A 243 -32.58 -30.45 -11.04
C ILE A 243 -32.33 -28.98 -11.41
N ALA A 244 -32.86 -28.52 -12.55
CA ALA A 244 -32.74 -27.13 -12.98
C ALA A 244 -33.45 -26.16 -12.02
N VAL A 245 -34.66 -26.49 -11.57
CA VAL A 245 -35.42 -25.69 -10.60
C VAL A 245 -34.74 -25.68 -9.23
N LEU A 246 -34.21 -26.82 -8.75
CA LEU A 246 -33.45 -26.87 -7.51
C LEU A 246 -32.14 -26.08 -7.59
N ALA A 247 -31.45 -26.14 -8.73
CA ALA A 247 -30.26 -25.32 -8.97
C ALA A 247 -30.61 -23.83 -9.01
N ALA A 248 -31.67 -23.44 -9.73
CA ALA A 248 -32.15 -22.06 -9.79
C ALA A 248 -32.61 -21.54 -8.43
N ASN A 249 -33.32 -22.35 -7.62
CA ASN A 249 -33.70 -21.96 -6.26
C ASN A 249 -32.48 -21.82 -5.34
N ARG A 250 -31.47 -22.70 -5.45
CA ARG A 250 -30.22 -22.55 -4.70
C ARG A 250 -29.46 -21.27 -5.10
N LEU A 251 -29.38 -20.96 -6.39
CA LEU A 251 -28.78 -19.72 -6.87
C LEU A 251 -29.58 -18.49 -6.43
N LYS A 252 -30.91 -18.57 -6.43
CA LYS A 252 -31.80 -17.51 -5.95
C LYS A 252 -31.66 -17.27 -4.44
N ILE A 253 -31.49 -18.33 -3.65
CA ILE A 253 -31.23 -18.23 -2.20
C ILE A 253 -29.86 -17.59 -1.97
N LEU A 254 -28.82 -18.02 -2.70
CA LEU A 254 -27.48 -17.43 -2.65
C LEU A 254 -27.47 -15.94 -3.03
N ALA A 255 -28.26 -15.55 -4.03
CA ALA A 255 -28.37 -14.16 -4.45
C ALA A 255 -29.16 -13.27 -3.48
N ARG A 256 -30.06 -13.86 -2.67
CA ARG A 256 -30.87 -13.12 -1.67
C ARG A 256 -30.16 -12.95 -0.32
N SER A 257 -29.16 -13.78 -0.03
CA SER A 257 -28.47 -13.79 1.27
C SER A 257 -27.23 -12.89 1.34
N SER A 258 -26.93 -12.09 0.32
CA SER A 258 -25.67 -11.34 0.24
C SER A 258 -25.91 -9.84 0.06
N SER A 259 -25.68 -9.07 1.12
CA SER A 259 -25.49 -7.61 1.02
C SER A 259 -24.12 -7.32 0.39
N SER A 260 -24.11 -7.03 -0.91
CA SER A 260 -22.88 -6.74 -1.64
C SER A 260 -22.46 -5.29 -1.52
N LEU A 261 -21.19 -5.04 -1.19
CA LEU A 261 -20.53 -3.75 -1.29
C LEU A 261 -20.28 -3.37 -2.77
N PHE A 262 -19.68 -4.29 -3.52
CA PHE A 262 -19.47 -4.16 -4.96
C PHE A 262 -19.21 -5.53 -5.60
N SER A 263 -19.38 -5.63 -6.92
CA SER A 263 -18.97 -6.79 -7.71
C SER A 263 -17.66 -6.50 -8.43
N TRP A 264 -16.64 -7.33 -8.21
CA TRP A 264 -15.42 -7.28 -9.00
C TRP A 264 -15.60 -8.12 -10.28
N VAL A 265 -15.52 -7.47 -11.44
CA VAL A 265 -15.58 -8.12 -12.76
C VAL A 265 -14.22 -7.93 -13.43
N ASN A 266 -13.61 -9.03 -13.89
CA ASN A 266 -12.42 -8.95 -14.71
C ASN A 266 -12.81 -8.39 -16.09
N SER A 267 -12.13 -7.32 -16.52
CA SER A 267 -12.49 -6.42 -17.62
C SER A 267 -12.55 -7.04 -19.03
N PHE A 268 -12.48 -8.36 -19.14
CA PHE A 268 -12.35 -9.05 -20.42
C PHE A 268 -13.59 -9.79 -20.92
N LYS A 269 -14.59 -10.09 -20.09
CA LYS A 269 -15.89 -10.65 -20.52
C LYS A 269 -16.98 -10.30 -19.50
N GLU A 270 -18.21 -10.08 -19.96
CA GLU A 270 -19.43 -9.96 -19.13
C GLU A 270 -19.70 -11.27 -18.38
N GLY A 271 -18.87 -11.57 -17.38
CA GLY A 271 -18.90 -12.78 -16.57
C GLY A 271 -19.43 -12.51 -15.16
N ILE A 272 -19.77 -13.60 -14.46
CA ILE A 272 -20.18 -13.58 -13.05
C ILE A 272 -19.04 -12.98 -12.22
N GLY A 273 -19.21 -11.74 -11.75
CA GLY A 273 -18.24 -11.06 -10.89
C GLY A 273 -18.15 -11.70 -9.50
N ILE A 274 -17.00 -11.53 -8.85
CA ILE A 274 -16.86 -11.89 -7.43
C ILE A 274 -17.56 -10.82 -6.61
N LEU A 275 -18.53 -11.24 -5.80
CA LEU A 275 -19.24 -10.35 -4.89
C LEU A 275 -18.39 -10.08 -3.64
N VAL A 276 -18.13 -8.82 -3.33
CA VAL A 276 -17.53 -8.41 -2.05
C VAL A 276 -18.66 -8.02 -1.12
N CYS A 277 -18.80 -8.71 0.01
CA CYS A 277 -19.89 -8.51 0.97
C CYS A 277 -19.42 -7.75 2.22
N ILE A 278 -20.36 -7.03 2.85
CA ILE A 278 -20.18 -6.40 4.17
C ILE A 278 -20.77 -7.33 5.23
N GLY A 279 -20.12 -7.45 6.38
CA GLY A 279 -20.67 -8.15 7.55
C GLY A 279 -21.59 -7.28 8.39
N ASP A 280 -22.40 -7.90 9.24
CA ASP A 280 -23.28 -7.22 10.20
C ASP A 280 -24.35 -6.29 9.56
N SER A 281 -24.61 -6.44 8.26
CA SER A 281 -25.66 -5.69 7.54
C SER A 281 -27.03 -6.20 7.96
N LYS A 282 -27.75 -5.40 8.76
CA LYS A 282 -29.13 -5.70 9.12
C LYS A 282 -29.98 -5.38 7.91
N GLY A 283 -30.19 -6.36 7.03
CA GLY A 283 -30.93 -6.23 5.77
C GLY A 283 -32.27 -5.52 5.96
N LYS A 284 -32.28 -4.20 5.79
CA LYS A 284 -33.48 -3.38 5.76
C LYS A 284 -33.87 -3.19 4.31
N HIS A 285 -34.53 -4.19 3.76
CA HIS A 285 -35.21 -4.07 2.48
C HIS A 285 -36.51 -3.31 2.73
N ASN A 286 -36.56 -2.01 2.42
CA ASN A 286 -37.77 -1.19 2.19
C ASN A 286 -37.48 0.34 2.18
N LEU A 287 -36.26 0.80 1.86
CA LEU A 287 -35.92 2.24 1.89
C LEU A 287 -35.78 2.82 0.49
N SER A 288 -35.85 4.16 0.38
CA SER A 288 -35.66 4.83 -0.91
C SER A 288 -34.20 4.71 -1.38
N SER A 289 -33.97 4.72 -2.70
CA SER A 289 -32.65 4.42 -3.30
C SER A 289 -31.51 5.31 -2.77
N HIS A 290 -31.81 6.55 -2.40
CA HIS A 290 -30.81 7.49 -1.85
C HIS A 290 -30.47 7.21 -0.37
N GLU A 291 -31.43 6.73 0.41
CA GLU A 291 -31.21 6.38 1.83
C GLU A 291 -30.44 5.05 1.96
N GLU A 292 -30.68 4.10 1.04
CA GLU A 292 -29.98 2.81 0.99
C GLU A 292 -28.48 2.99 0.71
N GLU A 293 -28.09 3.85 -0.23
CA GLU A 293 -26.67 4.12 -0.54
C GLU A 293 -25.92 4.75 0.65
N GLN A 294 -26.56 5.68 1.37
CA GLN A 294 -25.95 6.34 2.52
C GLN A 294 -25.79 5.39 3.71
N ILE A 295 -26.78 4.52 3.95
CA ILE A 295 -26.71 3.47 4.98
C ILE A 295 -25.61 2.46 4.64
N HIS A 296 -25.51 2.03 3.38
CA HIS A 296 -24.45 1.13 2.94
C HIS A 296 -23.05 1.72 3.09
N CYS A 297 -22.85 3.02 2.84
CA CYS A 297 -21.58 3.68 3.09
C CYS A 297 -21.20 3.68 4.57
N VAL A 298 -22.17 3.93 5.46
CA VAL A 298 -21.94 3.92 6.91
C VAL A 298 -21.66 2.51 7.43
N GLU A 299 -22.41 1.51 6.95
CA GLU A 299 -22.17 0.10 7.27
C GLU A 299 -20.79 -0.35 6.78
N ALA A 300 -20.38 0.03 5.57
CA ALA A 300 -19.05 -0.26 5.03
C ALA A 300 -17.93 0.39 5.86
N LEU A 301 -18.09 1.65 6.26
CA LEU A 301 -17.12 2.34 7.12
C LEU A 301 -17.04 1.67 8.49
N SER A 302 -18.19 1.30 9.08
CA SER A 302 -18.24 0.58 10.35
C SER A 302 -17.57 -0.80 10.27
N TRP A 303 -17.70 -1.47 9.12
CA TRP A 303 -17.06 -2.74 8.83
C TRP A 303 -15.53 -2.62 8.75
N PHE A 304 -15.03 -1.65 7.96
CA PHE A 304 -13.58 -1.44 7.80
C PHE A 304 -12.89 -0.94 9.07
N THR A 305 -13.62 -0.31 9.98
CA THR A 305 -13.09 0.21 11.26
C THR A 305 -13.44 -0.67 12.46
N SER A 306 -14.03 -1.84 12.23
CA SER A 306 -14.54 -2.71 13.31
C SER A 306 -13.42 -3.27 14.19
N SER A 307 -13.42 -2.88 15.47
CA SER A 307 -12.55 -3.43 16.51
C SER A 307 -12.85 -4.90 16.80
N ASN A 308 -14.12 -5.29 16.71
CA ASN A 308 -14.56 -6.68 16.90
C ASN A 308 -14.01 -7.59 15.80
N LEU A 309 -14.06 -7.14 14.54
CA LEU A 309 -13.45 -7.86 13.42
C LEU A 309 -11.94 -7.98 13.60
N ARG A 310 -11.26 -6.89 13.98
CA ARG A 310 -9.81 -6.89 14.24
C ARG A 310 -9.44 -7.90 15.32
N ALA A 311 -10.13 -7.87 16.46
CA ALA A 311 -9.92 -8.81 17.56
C ALA A 311 -10.22 -10.26 17.16
N ALA A 312 -11.28 -10.50 16.38
CA ALA A 312 -11.63 -11.81 15.86
C ALA A 312 -10.54 -12.38 14.94
N ILE A 313 -9.96 -11.54 14.07
CA ILE A 313 -8.86 -11.94 13.18
C ILE A 313 -7.61 -12.27 14.00
N ILE A 314 -7.16 -11.36 14.86
CA ILE A 314 -5.95 -11.55 15.69
C ILE A 314 -6.06 -12.84 16.50
N SER A 315 -7.15 -13.00 17.25
CA SER A 315 -7.36 -14.17 18.11
C SER A 315 -7.45 -15.49 17.33
N SER A 316 -7.85 -15.46 16.05
CA SER A 316 -7.96 -16.67 15.22
C SER A 316 -6.62 -17.17 14.69
N VAL A 317 -5.63 -16.28 14.57
CA VAL A 317 -4.34 -16.59 13.94
C VAL A 317 -3.19 -16.68 14.96
N THR A 318 -3.46 -16.42 16.24
CA THR A 318 -2.48 -16.53 17.34
C THR A 318 -1.63 -17.81 17.30
N GLU A 319 -2.25 -18.99 17.15
CA GLU A 319 -1.55 -20.27 17.09
C GLU A 319 -0.59 -20.37 15.90
N LEU A 320 -0.99 -19.85 14.72
CA LEU A 320 -0.13 -19.82 13.54
C LEU A 320 1.03 -18.83 13.74
N GLN A 321 0.78 -17.68 14.34
CA GLN A 321 1.83 -16.71 14.66
C GLN A 321 2.85 -17.28 15.64
N ASP A 322 2.41 -17.99 16.67
CA ASP A 322 3.29 -18.62 17.65
C ASP A 322 4.20 -19.65 16.99
N VAL A 323 3.71 -20.41 16.03
CA VAL A 323 4.52 -21.35 15.25
C VAL A 323 5.51 -20.61 14.35
N VAL A 324 5.06 -19.60 13.61
CA VAL A 324 5.91 -18.80 12.71
C VAL A 324 7.03 -18.08 13.49
N ASN A 325 6.74 -17.51 14.65
CA ASN A 325 7.72 -16.79 15.48
C ASN A 325 8.72 -17.73 16.17
N LYS A 326 8.38 -19.02 16.33
CA LYS A 326 9.24 -20.05 16.96
C LYS A 326 10.05 -20.86 15.95
N THR A 327 9.83 -20.71 14.65
CA THR A 327 10.40 -21.63 13.66
C THR A 327 11.90 -21.37 13.47
N ASP A 328 12.72 -22.15 14.16
CA ASP A 328 14.13 -22.38 13.80
C ASP A 328 14.19 -22.92 12.34
N PRO A 329 15.19 -22.52 11.54
CA PRO A 329 15.27 -22.81 10.10
C PRO A 329 15.58 -24.28 9.75
N LYS A 330 15.21 -25.26 10.60
CA LYS A 330 15.31 -26.69 10.28
C LYS A 330 14.01 -27.16 9.58
N PRO A 331 14.08 -27.85 8.43
CA PRO A 331 13.03 -27.71 7.42
C PRO A 331 11.99 -28.85 7.41
N TRP A 332 12.18 -29.94 8.16
CA TRP A 332 11.43 -31.19 7.93
C TRP A 332 10.37 -31.51 8.99
N LEU A 333 10.54 -31.06 10.23
CA LEU A 333 9.54 -31.27 11.30
C LEU A 333 8.58 -30.08 11.44
N SER A 334 8.94 -28.91 10.92
CA SER A 334 8.18 -27.66 10.99
C SER A 334 7.01 -27.57 9.99
N GLY A 335 7.07 -28.32 8.87
CA GLY A 335 6.05 -28.28 7.83
C GLY A 335 4.68 -28.78 8.30
N HIS A 336 4.62 -29.95 8.96
CA HIS A 336 3.36 -30.50 9.45
C HIS A 336 2.73 -29.66 10.57
N SER A 337 3.53 -29.14 11.50
CA SER A 337 3.05 -28.23 12.55
C SER A 337 2.53 -26.93 11.95
N LEU A 338 3.23 -26.35 10.98
CA LEU A 338 2.79 -25.13 10.29
C LEU A 338 1.48 -25.34 9.52
N VAL A 339 1.37 -26.43 8.76
CA VAL A 339 0.16 -26.76 8.00
C VAL A 339 -1.03 -27.02 8.94
N SER A 340 -0.80 -27.72 10.06
CA SER A 340 -1.86 -27.95 11.07
C SER A 340 -2.30 -26.65 11.75
N ALA A 341 -1.37 -25.77 12.12
CA ALA A 341 -1.66 -24.46 12.70
C ALA A 341 -2.38 -23.55 11.71
N ALA A 342 -1.99 -23.58 10.44
CA ALA A 342 -2.66 -22.86 9.36
C ALA A 342 -4.10 -23.36 9.16
N ARG A 343 -4.31 -24.69 9.15
CA ARG A 343 -5.65 -25.29 9.04
C ARG A 343 -6.56 -24.92 10.21
N ASN A 344 -6.04 -25.00 11.43
CA ASN A 344 -6.78 -24.64 12.64
C ASN A 344 -7.10 -23.14 12.68
N SER A 345 -6.12 -22.29 12.34
CA SER A 345 -6.29 -20.84 12.28
C SER A 345 -7.30 -20.45 11.21
N PHE A 346 -7.25 -21.06 10.03
CA PHE A 346 -8.23 -20.85 8.98
C PHE A 346 -9.64 -21.29 9.41
N SER A 347 -9.78 -22.45 10.05
CA SER A 347 -11.08 -22.90 10.55
C SER A 347 -11.65 -21.94 11.61
N LYS A 348 -10.81 -21.46 12.54
CA LYS A 348 -11.21 -20.48 13.56
C LYS A 348 -11.60 -19.15 12.94
N LEU A 349 -10.83 -18.68 11.95
CA LEU A 349 -11.10 -17.47 11.20
C LEU A 349 -12.46 -17.57 10.50
N MET A 350 -12.71 -18.66 9.76
CA MET A 350 -13.98 -18.86 9.08
C MET A 350 -15.15 -18.97 10.07
N ASN A 351 -15.00 -19.65 11.20
CA ASN A 351 -16.06 -19.74 12.21
C ASN A 351 -16.42 -18.37 12.79
N LYS A 352 -15.42 -17.52 13.11
CA LYS A 352 -15.68 -16.17 13.62
C LYS A 352 -16.21 -15.23 12.55
N LEU A 353 -15.69 -15.33 11.33
CA LEU A 353 -16.23 -14.57 10.19
C LEU A 353 -17.67 -14.96 9.92
N ASN A 354 -18.04 -16.25 9.98
CA ASN A 354 -19.43 -16.70 9.81
C ASN A 354 -20.37 -16.03 10.80
N VAL A 355 -20.02 -15.98 12.09
CA VAL A 355 -20.83 -15.29 13.12
C VAL A 355 -20.99 -13.80 12.81
N ILE A 356 -19.96 -13.17 12.25
CA ILE A 356 -19.98 -11.75 11.90
C ILE A 356 -20.72 -11.49 10.56
N MET A 357 -20.75 -12.48 9.66
CA MET A 357 -21.43 -12.44 8.36
C MET A 357 -22.91 -12.85 8.44
N GLU A 358 -23.33 -13.61 9.46
CA GLU A 358 -24.71 -14.07 9.60
C GLU A 358 -25.63 -12.98 10.14
N THR A 359 -26.51 -12.45 9.29
CA THR A 359 -27.63 -11.58 9.70
C THR A 359 -29.01 -12.21 9.55
N VAL A 360 -29.13 -13.50 9.20
CA VAL A 360 -30.40 -14.27 9.17
C VAL A 360 -30.06 -15.75 9.42
N PRO A 361 -30.84 -16.51 10.23
CA PRO A 361 -30.51 -17.89 10.55
C PRO A 361 -30.58 -18.74 9.28
N LEU A 362 -29.41 -19.20 8.85
CA LEU A 362 -29.31 -20.26 7.88
C LEU A 362 -29.80 -21.53 8.58
N GLU A 363 -31.02 -21.99 8.31
CA GLU A 363 -31.43 -23.38 8.58
C GLU A 363 -30.65 -24.35 7.68
N SER A 364 -29.31 -24.29 7.72
CA SER A 364 -28.45 -25.31 7.17
C SER A 364 -27.24 -25.49 8.09
N ASN A 365 -27.52 -25.80 9.36
CA ASN A 365 -26.60 -26.50 10.23
C ASN A 365 -26.39 -27.94 9.70
N ARG A 366 -25.70 -28.05 8.56
CA ARG A 366 -24.92 -29.22 8.21
C ARG A 366 -23.65 -28.71 7.55
N SER A 367 -22.66 -28.54 8.42
CA SER A 367 -21.25 -28.62 8.10
C SER A 367 -20.98 -29.41 6.83
N ILE A 368 -20.54 -28.73 5.76
CA ILE A 368 -19.99 -29.32 4.54
C ILE A 368 -18.59 -29.87 4.86
N THR A 369 -18.51 -30.76 5.87
CA THR A 369 -17.28 -31.45 6.26
C THR A 369 -17.40 -32.96 6.12
N SER A 370 -18.56 -33.51 5.80
CA SER A 370 -18.63 -34.92 5.38
C SER A 370 -18.52 -34.99 3.87
N LEU A 371 -17.45 -35.64 3.44
CA LEU A 371 -17.37 -36.49 2.26
C LEU A 371 -18.68 -37.31 2.08
N GLU A 372 -19.77 -36.68 1.63
CA GLU A 372 -20.99 -37.39 1.24
C GLU A 372 -20.71 -38.08 -0.09
N LYS A 373 -20.05 -39.24 0.01
CA LYS A 373 -20.16 -40.28 -1.01
C LYS A 373 -21.66 -40.45 -1.27
N ASP A 374 -22.09 -40.23 -2.51
CA ASP A 374 -23.48 -40.24 -3.01
C ASP A 374 -24.28 -38.93 -2.95
N SER A 375 -23.65 -37.78 -2.69
CA SER A 375 -24.36 -36.51 -2.89
C SER A 375 -24.79 -36.36 -4.35
N LEU A 376 -25.97 -35.74 -4.58
CA LEU A 376 -26.50 -35.46 -5.92
C LEU A 376 -25.46 -34.71 -6.79
N VAL A 377 -24.62 -33.87 -6.17
CA VAL A 377 -23.55 -33.11 -6.83
C VAL A 377 -22.46 -34.05 -7.35
N GLN A 378 -22.04 -35.03 -6.55
CA GLN A 378 -21.05 -36.02 -6.96
C GLN A 378 -21.60 -36.95 -8.05
N ARG A 379 -22.87 -37.36 -7.95
CA ARG A 379 -23.54 -38.17 -8.97
C ARG A 379 -23.70 -37.42 -10.30
N LEU A 380 -24.00 -36.12 -10.24
CA LEU A 380 -24.05 -35.25 -11.43
C LEU A 380 -22.67 -35.03 -12.04
N ALA A 381 -21.66 -34.75 -11.22
CA ALA A 381 -20.28 -34.57 -11.68
C ALA A 381 -19.72 -35.86 -12.31
N HIS A 382 -19.97 -37.02 -11.70
CA HIS A 382 -19.55 -38.32 -12.22
C HIS A 382 -20.33 -38.70 -13.49
N GLY A 383 -21.63 -38.38 -13.55
CA GLY A 383 -22.45 -38.55 -14.75
C GLY A 383 -21.97 -37.68 -15.91
N LEU A 384 -21.65 -36.41 -15.67
CA LEU A 384 -21.09 -35.49 -16.66
C LEU A 384 -19.70 -35.95 -17.13
N HIS A 385 -18.83 -36.33 -16.19
CA HIS A 385 -17.50 -36.85 -16.52
C HIS A 385 -17.60 -38.11 -17.38
N LYS A 386 -18.50 -39.04 -17.04
CA LYS A 386 -18.75 -40.27 -17.80
C LYS A 386 -19.25 -39.97 -19.22
N ILE A 387 -20.18 -39.02 -19.37
CA ILE A 387 -20.67 -38.59 -20.69
C ILE A 387 -19.53 -37.97 -21.51
N ASN A 388 -18.69 -37.15 -20.87
CA ASN A 388 -17.59 -36.47 -21.55
C ASN A 388 -16.47 -37.44 -21.94
N THR A 389 -16.12 -38.42 -21.10
CA THR A 389 -15.17 -39.48 -21.46
C THR A 389 -15.72 -40.43 -22.52
N GLN A 390 -17.00 -40.78 -22.47
CA GLN A 390 -17.63 -41.58 -23.53
C GLN A 390 -17.68 -40.84 -24.88
N ALA A 391 -17.87 -39.52 -24.86
CA ALA A 391 -17.78 -38.69 -26.06
C ALA A 391 -16.34 -38.63 -26.63
N LEU A 392 -15.33 -38.60 -25.76
CA LEU A 392 -13.91 -38.64 -26.13
C LEU A 392 -13.48 -40.02 -26.66
N GLU A 393 -13.88 -41.11 -25.99
CA GLU A 393 -13.58 -42.50 -26.37
C GLU A 393 -14.30 -42.93 -27.65
N GLY A 394 -15.48 -42.38 -27.93
CA GLY A 394 -16.24 -42.63 -29.16
C GLY A 394 -15.69 -41.92 -30.40
N GLY A 395 -14.56 -41.21 -30.30
CA GLY A 395 -13.96 -40.52 -31.44
C GLY A 395 -14.81 -39.38 -32.00
N PHE A 396 -15.80 -38.88 -31.24
CA PHE A 396 -16.63 -37.73 -31.62
C PHE A 396 -15.84 -36.42 -31.46
N TYR A 397 -14.67 -36.34 -32.09
CA TYR A 397 -13.86 -35.13 -32.20
C TYR A 397 -14.40 -34.16 -33.24
N ASP A 398 -15.31 -34.62 -34.11
CA ASP A 398 -15.89 -33.77 -35.14
C ASP A 398 -17.39 -33.62 -34.92
N ARG A 399 -17.74 -32.44 -34.41
CA ARG A 399 -19.11 -32.00 -34.09
C ARG A 399 -19.87 -31.61 -35.37
N LEU A 400 -19.58 -32.25 -36.49
CA LEU A 400 -20.21 -32.04 -37.78
C LEU A 400 -20.85 -33.34 -38.28
N PRO A 401 -22.13 -33.56 -37.94
CA PRO A 401 -22.96 -34.21 -38.95
C PRO A 401 -24.40 -33.68 -39.04
N ILE A 402 -25.02 -33.10 -38.01
CA ILE A 402 -26.48 -32.88 -38.07
C ILE A 402 -26.86 -31.71 -38.99
N MET A 403 -26.24 -30.53 -38.85
CA MET A 403 -26.47 -29.41 -39.79
C MET A 403 -26.03 -29.74 -41.22
N LYS A 404 -24.91 -30.44 -41.40
CA LYS A 404 -24.46 -30.90 -42.73
C LYS A 404 -25.43 -31.91 -43.33
N ASN A 405 -25.97 -32.84 -42.53
CA ASN A 405 -26.95 -33.81 -43.00
C ASN A 405 -28.31 -33.16 -43.29
N ILE A 406 -28.74 -32.16 -42.52
CA ILE A 406 -29.94 -31.37 -42.81
C ILE A 406 -29.75 -30.56 -44.10
N ALA A 407 -28.63 -29.87 -44.27
CA ALA A 407 -28.31 -29.13 -45.49
C ALA A 407 -28.21 -30.06 -46.71
N PHE A 408 -27.62 -31.25 -46.52
CA PHE A 408 -27.57 -32.29 -47.56
C PHE A 408 -28.97 -32.80 -47.90
N LEU A 409 -29.82 -33.05 -46.90
CA LEU A 409 -31.20 -33.49 -47.09
C LEU A 409 -32.04 -32.41 -47.79
N GLN A 410 -31.92 -31.14 -47.38
CA GLN A 410 -32.55 -29.99 -48.04
C GLN A 410 -32.14 -29.90 -49.51
N LYS A 411 -30.83 -30.08 -49.80
CA LYS A 411 -30.32 -30.11 -51.17
C LYS A 411 -30.91 -31.27 -51.98
N GLN A 412 -30.98 -32.47 -51.41
CA GLN A 412 -31.57 -33.64 -52.08
C GLN A 412 -33.07 -33.45 -52.37
N ILE A 413 -33.83 -32.91 -51.41
CA ILE A 413 -35.26 -32.60 -51.59
C ILE A 413 -35.45 -31.55 -52.68
N PHE A 414 -34.61 -30.51 -52.70
CA PHE A 414 -34.66 -29.47 -53.72
C PHE A 414 -34.38 -30.03 -55.11
N GLU A 415 -33.31 -30.83 -55.27
CA GLU A 415 -32.97 -31.50 -56.53
C GLU A 415 -34.09 -32.44 -57.00
N PHE A 416 -34.70 -33.20 -56.08
CA PHE A 416 -35.84 -34.06 -56.39
C PHE A 416 -37.06 -33.27 -56.87
N THR A 417 -37.40 -32.18 -56.17
CA THR A 417 -38.53 -31.30 -56.51
C THR A 417 -38.32 -30.64 -57.88
N GLN A 418 -37.09 -30.22 -58.18
CA GLN A 418 -36.71 -29.68 -59.48
C GLN A 418 -36.89 -30.71 -60.59
N ARG A 419 -36.40 -31.95 -60.41
CA ARG A 419 -36.59 -33.03 -61.39
C ARG A 419 -38.06 -33.37 -61.59
N LEU A 420 -38.84 -33.43 -60.52
CA LEU A 420 -40.29 -33.68 -60.59
C LEU A 420 -41.00 -32.57 -61.37
N HIS A 421 -40.64 -31.31 -61.12
CA HIS A 421 -41.17 -30.16 -61.85
C HIS A 421 -40.84 -30.24 -63.35
N THR A 422 -39.58 -30.53 -63.71
CA THR A 422 -39.17 -30.72 -65.11
C THR A 422 -39.97 -31.85 -65.78
N ALA A 423 -40.10 -33.01 -65.13
CA ALA A 423 -40.88 -34.12 -65.65
C ALA A 423 -42.39 -33.78 -65.80
N GLU A 424 -42.96 -32.99 -64.88
CA GLU A 424 -44.35 -32.54 -64.99
C GLU A 424 -44.54 -31.53 -66.12
N VAL A 425 -43.58 -30.63 -66.36
CA VAL A 425 -43.58 -29.71 -67.50
C VAL A 425 -43.49 -30.47 -68.82
N GLU A 426 -42.58 -31.44 -68.92
CA GLU A 426 -42.46 -32.32 -70.09
C GLU A 426 -43.75 -33.12 -70.32
N ARG A 427 -44.35 -33.69 -69.26
CA ARG A 427 -45.64 -34.39 -69.35
C ARG A 427 -46.74 -33.49 -69.87
N ARG A 428 -46.83 -32.25 -69.40
CA ARG A 428 -47.81 -31.26 -69.90
C ARG A 428 -47.55 -30.90 -71.36
N SER A 429 -46.29 -30.70 -71.75
CA SER A 429 -45.91 -30.46 -73.14
C SER A 429 -46.28 -31.63 -74.05
N LEU A 430 -45.98 -32.86 -73.64
CA LEU A 430 -46.36 -34.07 -74.38
C LEU A 430 -47.87 -34.23 -74.48
N ARG A 431 -48.64 -33.90 -73.43
CA ARG A 431 -50.11 -33.88 -73.50
C ARG A 431 -50.63 -32.86 -74.51
N LEU A 432 -50.02 -31.68 -74.60
CA LEU A 432 -50.37 -30.68 -75.62
C LEU A 432 -50.06 -31.21 -77.03
N LYS A 433 -48.86 -31.76 -77.26
CA LYS A 433 -48.49 -32.37 -78.55
C LYS A 433 -49.40 -33.54 -78.92
N LEU A 434 -49.82 -34.36 -77.96
CA LEU A 434 -50.75 -35.48 -78.19
C LEU A 434 -52.15 -34.95 -78.53
N ALA A 435 -52.61 -33.88 -77.88
CA ALA A 435 -53.88 -33.23 -78.21
C ALA A 435 -53.84 -32.63 -79.63
N GLU A 436 -52.74 -31.98 -80.00
CA GLU A 436 -52.50 -31.44 -81.34
C GLU A 436 -52.46 -32.54 -82.41
N LEU A 437 -51.73 -33.64 -82.17
CA LEU A 437 -51.72 -34.80 -83.06
C LEU A 437 -53.11 -35.45 -83.20
N LYS A 438 -53.89 -35.54 -82.12
CA LYS A 438 -55.28 -36.03 -82.18
C LYS A 438 -56.15 -35.11 -83.02
N TRP A 439 -55.98 -33.80 -82.90
CA TRP A 439 -56.69 -32.82 -83.70
C TRP A 439 -56.31 -32.95 -85.18
N ASN A 440 -55.00 -32.97 -85.50
CA ASN A 440 -54.48 -33.21 -86.86
C ASN A 440 -54.95 -34.54 -87.45
N PHE A 441 -54.97 -35.62 -86.64
CA PHE A 441 -55.50 -36.91 -87.09
C PHE A 441 -57.00 -36.87 -87.38
N SER A 442 -57.77 -36.13 -86.57
CA SER A 442 -59.20 -35.91 -86.85
C SER A 442 -59.42 -35.10 -88.12
N GLU A 443 -58.52 -34.16 -88.42
CA GLU A 443 -58.55 -33.34 -89.62
C GLU A 443 -58.15 -34.15 -90.86
N MET A 444 -57.03 -34.87 -90.81
CA MET A 444 -56.63 -35.83 -91.85
C MET A 444 -57.68 -36.92 -92.07
N LYS A 445 -58.41 -37.35 -91.03
CA LYS A 445 -59.53 -38.28 -91.19
C LYS A 445 -60.67 -37.64 -91.98
N LYS A 446 -61.03 -36.37 -91.67
CA LYS A 446 -62.00 -35.62 -92.49
C LYS A 446 -61.52 -35.46 -93.92
N GLU A 447 -60.23 -35.20 -94.14
CA GLU A 447 -59.65 -35.10 -95.48
C GLU A 447 -59.60 -36.44 -96.21
N ALA A 448 -59.31 -37.54 -95.53
CA ALA A 448 -59.35 -38.88 -96.09
C ALA A 448 -60.79 -39.31 -96.43
N ASP A 449 -61.77 -38.91 -95.63
CA ASP A 449 -63.18 -39.12 -95.93
C ASP A 449 -63.62 -38.25 -97.12
N LYS A 450 -63.15 -36.99 -97.23
CA LYS A 450 -63.30 -36.16 -98.44
C LYS A 450 -62.61 -36.78 -99.65
N ALA A 451 -61.41 -37.33 -99.49
CA ALA A 451 -60.66 -37.99 -100.57
C ALA A 451 -61.35 -39.28 -101.01
N ARG A 452 -61.97 -40.05 -100.10
CA ARG A 452 -62.84 -41.18 -100.44
C ARG A 452 -64.08 -40.72 -101.20
N SER A 453 -64.75 -39.65 -100.76
CA SER A 453 -65.85 -39.03 -101.51
C SER A 453 -65.41 -38.57 -102.90
N LEU A 454 -64.22 -37.98 -103.03
CA LEU A 454 -63.66 -37.57 -104.31
C LEU A 454 -63.22 -38.77 -105.16
N GLN A 455 -62.76 -39.86 -104.56
CA GLN A 455 -62.44 -41.12 -105.24
C GLN A 455 -63.72 -41.80 -105.76
N GLU A 456 -64.82 -41.74 -105.00
CA GLU A 456 -66.15 -42.14 -105.46
C GLU A 456 -66.62 -41.25 -106.61
N GLN A 457 -66.45 -39.93 -106.52
CA GLN A 457 -66.71 -39.00 -107.64
C GLN A 457 -65.79 -39.25 -108.84
N LEU A 458 -64.53 -39.66 -108.63
CA LEU A 458 -63.56 -40.01 -109.67
C LEU A 458 -63.92 -41.34 -110.35
N ASN A 459 -64.40 -42.32 -109.60
CA ASN A 459 -64.93 -43.57 -110.15
C ASN A 459 -66.23 -43.34 -110.93
N MET A 460 -67.05 -42.37 -110.52
CA MET A 460 -68.18 -41.86 -111.32
C MET A 460 -67.71 -41.12 -112.58
N PHE A 461 -66.62 -40.35 -112.50
CA PHE A 461 -66.03 -39.63 -113.64
C PHE A 461 -65.27 -40.54 -114.63
N LYS A 462 -64.74 -41.68 -114.19
CA LYS A 462 -64.10 -42.70 -115.05
C LYS A 462 -65.08 -43.41 -116.00
N GLN A 463 -66.39 -43.26 -115.80
CA GLN A 463 -67.43 -43.76 -116.72
C GLN A 463 -67.82 -42.74 -117.81
N SER A 464 -67.30 -41.51 -117.78
CA SER A 464 -67.54 -40.48 -118.80
C SER A 464 -66.23 -40.11 -119.52
N LYS A 465 -66.14 -40.48 -120.80
CA LYS A 465 -64.97 -40.25 -121.67
C LYS A 465 -64.84 -38.78 -122.12
N LEU A 466 -63.57 -38.43 -122.37
CA LEU A 466 -62.97 -37.40 -123.24
C LEU A 466 -62.67 -36.02 -122.62
N ILE A 467 -61.36 -35.77 -122.46
CA ILE A 467 -60.73 -34.47 -122.15
C ILE A 467 -60.17 -33.89 -123.45
N THR A 468 -60.40 -32.60 -123.70
CA THR A 468 -59.88 -31.82 -124.82
C THR A 468 -58.58 -31.08 -124.46
N HIS A 469 -57.77 -30.84 -125.49
CA HIS A 469 -56.35 -30.44 -125.49
C HIS A 469 -56.07 -28.99 -125.01
N GLU A 470 -57.08 -28.22 -124.62
CA GLU A 470 -56.94 -26.80 -124.24
C GLU A 470 -56.53 -26.58 -122.76
N ARG A 471 -56.58 -27.61 -121.91
CA ARG A 471 -56.18 -27.50 -120.48
C ARG A 471 -54.68 -27.63 -120.23
N PHE A 472 -53.89 -27.99 -121.24
CA PHE A 472 -52.43 -28.17 -121.09
C PHE A 472 -51.69 -26.83 -121.10
N GLU A 473 -52.21 -25.83 -121.83
CA GLU A 473 -51.63 -24.48 -121.92
C GLU A 473 -51.80 -23.70 -120.59
N SER A 474 -52.96 -23.79 -119.93
CA SER A 474 -53.20 -23.06 -118.67
C SER A 474 -52.39 -23.61 -117.49
N ALA A 475 -52.06 -24.92 -117.51
CA ALA A 475 -51.21 -25.54 -116.49
C ALA A 475 -49.74 -25.08 -116.61
N TRP A 476 -49.31 -24.69 -117.81
CA TRP A 476 -47.95 -24.19 -118.05
C TRP A 476 -47.77 -22.76 -117.52
N GLU A 477 -48.76 -21.89 -117.70
CA GLU A 477 -48.77 -20.54 -117.10
C GLU A 477 -48.81 -20.58 -115.57
N GLU A 478 -49.54 -21.53 -114.99
CA GLU A 478 -49.65 -21.68 -113.54
C GLU A 478 -48.34 -22.17 -112.89
N LEU A 479 -47.57 -23.00 -113.59
CA LEU A 479 -46.25 -23.47 -113.16
C LEU A 479 -45.19 -22.35 -113.22
N ASN A 480 -45.29 -21.45 -114.22
CA ASN A 480 -44.41 -20.28 -114.30
C ASN A 480 -44.70 -19.26 -113.18
N ASN A 481 -45.97 -19.10 -112.81
CA ASN A 481 -46.38 -18.29 -111.66
C ASN A 481 -45.94 -18.91 -110.32
N ALA A 482 -45.89 -20.24 -110.20
CA ALA A 482 -45.38 -20.92 -109.01
C ALA A 482 -43.86 -20.71 -108.82
N LEU A 483 -43.08 -20.74 -109.90
CA LEU A 483 -41.64 -20.45 -109.88
C LEU A 483 -41.33 -19.02 -109.40
N HIS A 484 -42.18 -18.05 -109.75
CA HIS A 484 -42.05 -16.67 -109.27
C HIS A 484 -42.30 -16.55 -107.75
N ARG A 485 -43.25 -17.32 -107.21
CA ARG A 485 -43.51 -17.36 -105.76
C ARG A 485 -42.37 -18.02 -104.99
N GLU A 486 -41.75 -19.06 -105.55
CA GLU A 486 -40.54 -19.69 -104.99
C GLU A 486 -39.40 -18.68 -104.89
N HIS A 487 -39.17 -17.89 -105.94
CA HIS A 487 -38.13 -16.86 -105.95
C HIS A 487 -38.37 -15.77 -104.89
N GLN A 488 -39.62 -15.34 -104.70
CA GLN A 488 -39.98 -14.39 -103.64
C GLN A 488 -39.80 -14.97 -102.23
N ALA A 489 -40.10 -16.25 -102.02
CA ALA A 489 -39.85 -16.93 -100.75
C ALA A 489 -38.35 -17.04 -100.44
N GLN A 490 -37.52 -17.26 -101.46
CA GLN A 490 -36.05 -17.28 -101.32
C GLN A 490 -35.49 -15.91 -100.88
N VAL A 491 -36.05 -14.81 -101.39
CA VAL A 491 -35.67 -13.45 -101.00
C VAL A 491 -36.02 -13.19 -99.53
N LEU A 492 -37.24 -13.54 -99.10
CA LEU A 492 -37.66 -13.39 -97.70
C LEU A 492 -36.83 -14.23 -96.73
N LEU A 493 -36.40 -15.44 -97.13
CA LEU A 493 -35.49 -16.26 -96.33
C LEU A 493 -34.11 -15.62 -96.17
N ASN A 494 -33.59 -14.98 -97.23
CA ASN A 494 -32.33 -14.25 -97.16
C ASN A 494 -32.43 -13.01 -96.26
N GLU A 495 -33.57 -12.30 -96.28
CA GLU A 495 -33.82 -11.17 -95.38
C GLU A 495 -33.92 -11.62 -93.91
N GLN A 496 -34.58 -12.76 -93.64
CA GLN A 496 -34.62 -13.32 -92.28
C GLN A 496 -33.24 -13.80 -91.79
N ALA A 497 -32.42 -14.37 -92.68
CA ALA A 497 -31.05 -14.75 -92.37
C ALA A 497 -30.18 -13.53 -92.04
N GLN A 498 -30.35 -12.42 -92.77
CA GLN A 498 -29.66 -11.16 -92.45
C GLN A 498 -30.08 -10.60 -91.09
N HIS A 499 -31.37 -10.61 -90.75
CA HIS A 499 -31.84 -10.15 -89.44
C HIS A 499 -31.31 -11.01 -88.28
N LEU A 500 -31.18 -12.33 -88.47
CA LEU A 500 -30.57 -13.21 -87.48
C LEU A 500 -29.07 -12.91 -87.31
N GLN A 501 -28.37 -12.61 -88.39
CA GLN A 501 -26.95 -12.23 -88.33
C GLN A 501 -26.75 -10.88 -87.63
N GLU A 502 -27.64 -9.90 -87.87
CA GLU A 502 -27.64 -8.63 -87.13
C GLU A 502 -27.92 -8.81 -85.63
N LEU A 503 -28.88 -9.67 -85.27
CA LEU A 503 -29.18 -10.00 -83.87
C LEU A 503 -28.00 -10.71 -83.19
N ASN A 504 -27.33 -11.61 -83.90
CA ASN A 504 -26.14 -12.28 -83.39
C ASN A 504 -25.00 -11.28 -83.12
N ASN A 505 -24.77 -10.34 -84.05
CA ASN A 505 -23.77 -9.28 -83.87
C ASN A 505 -24.12 -8.37 -82.68
N LYS A 506 -25.40 -8.04 -82.47
CA LYS A 506 -25.86 -7.27 -81.30
C LYS A 506 -25.67 -8.04 -79.98
N LEU A 507 -25.88 -9.35 -80.01
CA LEU A 507 -25.67 -10.22 -78.84
C LEU A 507 -24.18 -10.30 -78.47
N GLU A 508 -23.30 -10.48 -79.46
CA GLU A 508 -21.84 -10.48 -79.22
C GLU A 508 -21.36 -9.15 -78.64
N LEU A 509 -21.89 -8.02 -79.13
CA LEU A 509 -21.55 -6.69 -78.62
C LEU A 509 -22.05 -6.47 -77.18
N HIS A 510 -23.24 -6.98 -76.83
CA HIS A 510 -23.70 -6.98 -75.45
C HIS A 510 -22.87 -7.91 -74.54
N SER A 511 -22.43 -9.06 -75.06
CA SER A 511 -21.59 -9.99 -74.31
C SER A 511 -20.19 -9.40 -74.04
N SER A 512 -19.61 -8.65 -74.98
CA SER A 512 -18.33 -7.98 -74.76
C SER A 512 -18.47 -6.81 -73.77
N GLU A 513 -19.53 -6.02 -73.86
CA GLU A 513 -19.82 -4.96 -72.87
C GLU A 513 -20.03 -5.51 -71.45
N GLU A 514 -20.68 -6.67 -71.31
CA GLU A 514 -20.86 -7.32 -70.02
C GLU A 514 -19.54 -7.87 -69.46
N ALA A 515 -18.67 -8.40 -70.31
CA ALA A 515 -17.32 -8.81 -69.92
C ALA A 515 -16.48 -7.61 -69.42
N ASP A 516 -16.53 -6.47 -70.11
CA ASP A 516 -15.85 -5.24 -69.71
C ASP A 516 -16.38 -4.69 -68.38
N LYS A 517 -17.71 -4.68 -68.19
CA LYS A 517 -18.35 -4.30 -66.91
C LYS A 517 -17.90 -5.21 -65.77
N ASN A 518 -17.83 -6.52 -66.00
CA ASN A 518 -17.35 -7.48 -65.02
C ASN A 518 -15.87 -7.28 -64.68
N GLN A 519 -15.04 -6.92 -65.67
CA GLN A 519 -13.64 -6.56 -65.44
C GLN A 519 -13.51 -5.30 -64.57
N ILE A 520 -14.27 -4.24 -64.86
CA ILE A 520 -14.28 -3.01 -64.05
C ILE A 520 -14.78 -3.29 -62.63
N LEU A 521 -15.81 -4.12 -62.47
CA LEU A 521 -16.29 -4.56 -61.15
C LEU A 521 -15.20 -5.33 -60.39
N SER A 522 -14.45 -6.21 -61.06
CA SER A 522 -13.35 -6.93 -60.43
C SER A 522 -12.22 -6.00 -59.96
N GLU A 523 -11.88 -4.98 -60.75
CA GLU A 523 -10.85 -3.99 -60.40
C GLU A 523 -11.29 -3.08 -59.25
N THR A 524 -12.56 -2.66 -59.22
CA THR A 524 -13.10 -1.86 -58.12
C THR A 524 -13.18 -2.64 -56.82
N VAL A 525 -13.57 -3.92 -56.86
CA VAL A 525 -13.52 -4.83 -55.70
C VAL A 525 -12.08 -4.99 -55.21
N LYS A 526 -11.11 -5.12 -56.12
CA LYS A 526 -9.69 -5.19 -55.77
C LYS A 526 -9.21 -3.92 -55.07
N ARG A 527 -9.49 -2.73 -55.62
CA ARG A 527 -9.15 -1.44 -54.99
C ARG A 527 -9.83 -1.25 -53.63
N LEU A 528 -11.07 -1.71 -53.48
CA LEU A 528 -11.78 -1.66 -52.20
C LEU A 528 -11.16 -2.61 -51.16
N SER A 529 -10.68 -3.77 -51.60
CA SER A 529 -9.94 -4.70 -50.72
C SER A 529 -8.60 -4.11 -50.26
N GLU A 530 -7.89 -3.40 -51.14
CA GLU A 530 -6.64 -2.70 -50.83
C GLU A 530 -6.88 -1.56 -49.83
N ALA A 531 -7.89 -0.72 -50.06
CA ALA A 531 -8.30 0.35 -49.15
C ALA A 531 -8.71 -0.19 -47.76
N LYS A 532 -9.44 -1.32 -47.70
CA LYS A 532 -9.80 -2.00 -46.45
C LYS A 532 -8.56 -2.48 -45.68
N MET A 533 -7.57 -3.01 -46.38
CA MET A 533 -6.30 -3.45 -45.77
C MET A 533 -5.49 -2.26 -45.26
N GLU A 534 -5.48 -1.15 -45.98
CA GLU A 534 -4.81 0.08 -45.55
C GLU A 534 -5.48 0.72 -44.33
N LEU A 535 -6.82 0.71 -44.27
CA LEU A 535 -7.57 1.16 -43.10
C LEU A 535 -7.24 0.32 -41.86
N ARG A 536 -7.07 -1.00 -42.00
CA ARG A 536 -6.60 -1.87 -40.91
C ARG A 536 -5.20 -1.52 -40.43
N ARG A 537 -4.28 -1.19 -41.34
CA ARG A 537 -2.91 -0.74 -40.98
C ARG A 537 -2.96 0.58 -40.22
N LYS A 538 -3.77 1.54 -40.69
CA LYS A 538 -3.97 2.83 -40.02
C LYS A 538 -4.60 2.67 -38.63
N ASP A 539 -5.58 1.80 -38.48
CA ASP A 539 -6.21 1.51 -37.20
C ASP A 539 -5.22 0.86 -36.19
N GLN A 540 -4.36 -0.04 -36.65
CA GLN A 540 -3.26 -0.57 -35.83
C GLN A 540 -2.27 0.53 -35.40
N SER A 541 -1.90 1.43 -36.32
CA SER A 541 -1.02 2.57 -36.00
C SER A 541 -1.67 3.54 -35.01
N LEU A 542 -2.98 3.79 -35.13
CA LEU A 542 -3.74 4.62 -34.19
C LEU A 542 -3.76 4.00 -32.80
N ARG A 543 -3.96 2.69 -32.68
CA ARG A 543 -3.91 2.00 -31.38
C ARG A 543 -2.53 2.11 -30.73
N GLN A 544 -1.44 2.03 -31.50
CA GLN A 544 -0.09 2.24 -30.99
C GLN A 544 0.12 3.68 -30.52
N LEU A 545 -0.33 4.66 -31.31
CA LEU A 545 -0.19 6.08 -30.98
C LEU A 545 -1.02 6.46 -29.75
N ASN A 546 -2.21 5.85 -29.59
CA ASN A 546 -3.06 6.04 -28.42
C ASN A 546 -2.41 5.48 -27.14
N ARG A 547 -1.70 4.33 -27.24
CA ARG A 547 -0.89 3.82 -26.11
C ARG A 547 0.22 4.80 -25.71
N LEU A 548 0.95 5.35 -26.68
CA LEU A 548 1.99 6.35 -26.41
C LEU A 548 1.40 7.61 -25.77
N LEU A 549 0.22 8.06 -26.22
CA LEU A 549 -0.48 9.20 -25.65
C LEU A 549 -0.91 8.95 -24.20
N THR A 550 -1.45 7.76 -23.90
CA THR A 550 -1.78 7.39 -22.51
C THR A 550 -0.55 7.31 -21.61
N GLN A 551 0.60 6.87 -22.13
CA GLN A 551 1.86 6.85 -21.40
C GLN A 551 2.34 8.27 -21.08
N LEU A 552 2.33 9.17 -22.07
CA LEU A 552 2.68 10.57 -21.88
C LEU A 552 1.75 11.29 -20.90
N GLU A 553 0.46 10.98 -20.89
CA GLU A 553 -0.48 11.52 -19.90
C GLU A 553 -0.19 11.04 -18.48
N GLN A 554 0.21 9.78 -18.31
CA GLN A 554 0.64 9.25 -17.01
C GLN A 554 1.94 9.91 -16.54
N ASP A 555 2.93 10.05 -17.42
CA ASP A 555 4.19 10.70 -17.11
C ASP A 555 3.98 12.19 -16.77
N LYS A 556 3.07 12.89 -17.46
CA LYS A 556 2.65 14.25 -17.12
C LYS A 556 2.02 14.36 -15.73
N ARG A 557 1.21 13.37 -15.32
CA ARG A 557 0.62 13.35 -13.97
C ARG A 557 1.69 13.15 -12.90
N ARG A 558 2.61 12.20 -13.12
CA ARG A 558 3.77 11.96 -12.24
C ARG A 558 4.65 13.19 -12.10
N LEU A 559 4.92 13.90 -13.19
CA LEU A 559 5.72 15.12 -13.17
C LEU A 559 5.01 16.25 -12.39
N LYS A 560 3.68 16.38 -12.54
CA LYS A 560 2.88 17.33 -11.76
C LYS A 560 2.83 17.02 -10.27
N GLU A 561 2.84 15.74 -9.90
CA GLU A 561 2.97 15.30 -8.50
C GLU A 561 4.37 15.61 -7.96
N SER A 562 5.42 15.25 -8.71
CA SER A 562 6.80 15.57 -8.33
C SER A 562 7.07 17.08 -8.19
N ILE A 563 6.44 17.93 -9.04
CA ILE A 563 6.52 19.39 -8.90
C ILE A 563 5.82 19.85 -7.63
N ARG A 564 4.62 19.33 -7.33
CA ARG A 564 3.91 19.66 -6.08
C ARG A 564 4.68 19.22 -4.84
N ASP A 565 5.30 18.05 -4.89
CA ASP A 565 6.14 17.55 -3.81
C ASP A 565 7.39 18.42 -3.64
N ALA A 566 8.03 18.84 -4.73
CA ALA A 566 9.16 19.78 -4.70
C ALA A 566 8.74 21.18 -4.19
N GLU A 567 7.58 21.70 -4.61
CA GLU A 567 7.00 22.95 -4.10
C GLU A 567 6.70 22.85 -2.61
N SER A 568 6.16 21.72 -2.14
CA SER A 568 5.91 21.48 -0.72
C SER A 568 7.20 21.40 0.09
N ALA A 569 8.24 20.77 -0.45
CA ALA A 569 9.56 20.70 0.16
C ALA A 569 10.24 22.08 0.23
N LEU A 570 10.10 22.91 -0.81
CA LEU A 570 10.59 24.29 -0.82
C LEU A 570 9.82 25.19 0.16
N CYS A 571 8.49 25.02 0.29
CA CYS A 571 7.70 25.71 1.32
C CYS A 571 8.08 25.30 2.75
N MET A 572 8.48 24.04 2.95
CA MET A 572 8.97 23.54 4.23
C MET A 572 10.39 24.00 4.55
N ALA A 573 11.24 24.24 3.53
CA ALA A 573 12.59 24.76 3.69
C ALA A 573 12.66 26.29 3.86
N ALA A 574 11.58 27.01 3.51
CA ALA A 574 11.45 28.46 3.66
C ALA A 574 10.76 28.91 4.98
N LYS A 575 10.48 27.97 5.89
CA LYS A 575 10.11 28.19 7.30
C LYS A 575 11.26 27.79 8.20
#